data_AF-A0A6N8YA02-F1
#
_entry.id   AF-A0A6N8YA02-F1
#
_cell.length_a   1.000
_cell.length_b   1.000
_cell.length_c   1.000
_cell.angle_alpha   90.00
_cell.angle_beta   90.00
_cell.angle_gamma   90.00
#
_symmetry.space_group_name_H-M   'P 1'
#
loop_
_entity.id
_entity.type
_entity.pdbx_description
1 polymer ?
#
loop_
_entity_poly.entity_id
_entity_poly.type
_entity_poly.pdbx_seq_one_letter_code
_entity_poly.pdbx_strand_id
1 'polypeptide(L)'
;DDPSVITRKIKSAVTDSESEVRYDVQAKPGVSNLLSILGAATGRTPEEAAAGYSMYGPLKADTADAVVELLRPIQTRFAELEADPAETSRLLQIGAGKARAIAAVTLERARTNIGLLAP
;
A
#
# COMPACT_ATOMS: atom_id res chain seq x y z
N ASP A 1 11.25 0.92 -1.15
CA ASP A 1 12.00 2.18 -1.29
C ASP A 1 12.48 2.67 0.06
N ASP A 2 13.74 3.03 0.16
CA ASP A 2 14.27 3.71 1.34
C ASP A 2 13.58 5.07 1.56
N PRO A 3 13.54 5.57 2.82
CA PRO A 3 12.92 6.85 3.14
C PRO A 3 13.42 8.03 2.29
N SER A 4 14.71 8.05 1.95
CA SER A 4 15.31 9.11 1.12
C SER A 4 14.81 9.07 -0.33
N VAL A 5 14.55 7.88 -0.87
CA VAL A 5 14.01 7.68 -2.22
C VAL A 5 12.54 8.10 -2.27
N ILE A 6 11.75 7.70 -1.27
CA ILE A 6 10.34 8.11 -1.12
C ILE A 6 10.25 9.64 -1.09
N THR A 7 11.04 10.27 -0.22
CA THR A 7 11.07 11.73 -0.05
C THR A 7 11.42 12.43 -1.36
N ARG A 8 12.46 11.96 -2.04
CA ARG A 8 12.88 12.54 -3.32
C ARG A 8 11.77 12.44 -4.37
N LYS A 9 11.16 11.26 -4.53
CA LYS A 9 10.08 11.02 -5.51
C LYS A 9 8.88 11.94 -5.27
N ILE A 10 8.44 12.09 -4.02
CA ILE A 10 7.28 12.93 -3.67
C ILE A 10 7.62 14.41 -3.85
N LYS A 11 8.80 14.88 -3.43
CA LYS A 11 9.22 16.27 -3.64
C LYS A 11 9.34 16.64 -5.12
N SER A 12 9.74 15.71 -5.98
CA SER A 12 9.81 15.90 -7.43
C SER A 12 8.48 15.67 -8.17
N ALA A 13 7.40 15.29 -7.47
CA ALA A 13 6.12 14.98 -8.13
C ALA A 13 5.61 16.19 -8.92
N VAL A 14 5.13 15.95 -10.14
CA VAL A 14 4.56 17.00 -10.99
C VAL A 14 3.29 17.54 -10.33
N THR A 15 3.22 18.86 -10.20
CA THR A 15 2.04 19.59 -9.74
C THR A 15 1.52 20.50 -10.83
N ASP A 16 0.31 21.01 -10.66
CA ASP A 16 -0.32 21.91 -11.61
C ASP A 16 0.37 23.29 -11.60
N SER A 17 0.10 24.11 -12.62
CA SER A 17 0.78 25.41 -12.83
C SER A 17 0.29 26.55 -11.93
N GLU A 18 -0.85 26.36 -11.26
CA GLU A 18 -1.41 27.32 -10.30
C GLU A 18 -0.74 27.17 -8.93
N SER A 19 -1.11 27.97 -7.93
CA SER A 19 -0.59 27.85 -6.55
C SER A 19 -1.62 27.37 -5.52
N GLU A 20 -2.91 27.31 -5.89
CA GLU A 20 -3.98 26.94 -4.97
C GLU A 20 -3.93 25.45 -4.60
N VAL A 21 -4.00 25.16 -3.30
CA VAL A 21 -4.12 23.79 -2.79
C VAL A 21 -5.58 23.49 -2.50
N ARG A 22 -6.21 22.72 -3.39
CA ARG A 22 -7.57 22.20 -3.19
C ARG A 22 -7.71 20.84 -3.86
N TYR A 23 -8.65 20.06 -3.36
CA TYR A 23 -9.02 18.78 -3.97
C TYR A 23 -10.00 18.99 -5.12
N ASP A 24 -9.54 18.72 -6.33
CA ASP A 24 -10.31 18.72 -7.57
C ASP A 24 -9.57 17.86 -8.61
N VAL A 25 -10.06 16.63 -8.81
CA VAL A 25 -9.40 15.64 -9.65
C VAL A 25 -9.37 16.07 -11.12
N GLN A 26 -10.33 16.89 -11.57
CA GLN A 26 -10.43 17.31 -12.98
C GLN A 26 -9.53 18.51 -13.26
N ALA A 27 -9.60 19.56 -12.43
CA ALA A 27 -8.82 20.77 -12.64
C ALA A 27 -7.38 20.67 -12.09
N LYS A 28 -7.18 19.88 -11.04
CA LYS A 28 -5.93 19.80 -10.27
C LYS A 28 -5.51 18.36 -9.99
N PRO A 29 -5.31 17.51 -11.03
CA PRO A 29 -5.06 16.09 -10.84
C PRO A 29 -3.77 15.81 -10.04
N GLY A 30 -2.71 16.61 -10.23
CA GLY A 30 -1.44 16.41 -9.52
C GLY A 30 -1.56 16.69 -8.02
N VAL A 31 -2.18 17.83 -7.66
CA VAL A 31 -2.41 18.20 -6.26
C VAL A 31 -3.44 17.29 -5.61
N SER A 32 -4.50 16.91 -6.31
CA SER A 32 -5.53 16.00 -5.79
C SER A 32 -4.97 14.62 -5.50
N ASN A 33 -4.03 14.12 -6.31
CA ASN A 33 -3.33 12.88 -6.03
C ASN A 33 -2.48 12.98 -4.75
N LEU A 34 -1.71 14.06 -4.57
CA LEU A 34 -0.92 14.28 -3.35
C LEU A 34 -1.79 14.39 -2.10
N LEU A 35 -2.93 15.08 -2.19
CA LEU A 35 -3.91 15.18 -1.11
C LEU A 35 -4.55 13.83 -0.79
N SER A 36 -4.83 13.01 -1.81
CA SER A 36 -5.34 11.64 -1.61
C SER A 36 -4.34 10.76 -0.89
N ILE A 37 -3.06 10.85 -1.27
CA ILE A 37 -1.97 10.11 -0.63
C ILE A 37 -1.78 10.58 0.82
N LEU A 38 -1.75 11.90 1.06
CA LEU A 38 -1.63 12.45 2.41
C LEU A 38 -2.81 12.03 3.29
N GLY A 39 -4.04 12.13 2.77
CA GLY A 39 -5.25 11.68 3.46
C GLY A 39 -5.18 10.20 3.82
N ALA A 40 -4.83 9.33 2.87
CA ALA A 40 -4.68 7.90 3.12
C ALA A 40 -3.60 7.58 4.18
N ALA A 41 -2.47 8.30 4.16
CA ALA A 41 -1.39 8.10 5.11
C ALA A 41 -1.69 8.65 6.52
N THR A 42 -2.61 9.61 6.63
CA THR A 42 -2.95 10.28 7.90
C THR A 42 -4.35 9.96 8.42
N GLY A 43 -5.12 9.13 7.70
CA GLY A 43 -6.49 8.77 8.07
C GLY A 43 -7.51 9.90 7.89
N ARG A 44 -7.27 10.83 6.96
CA ARG A 44 -8.13 11.98 6.64
C ARG A 44 -8.71 11.88 5.23
N THR A 45 -9.80 12.58 4.95
CA THR A 45 -10.24 12.74 3.55
C THR A 45 -9.27 13.68 2.79
N PRO A 46 -9.22 13.62 1.45
CA PRO A 46 -8.39 14.53 0.66
C PRO A 46 -8.74 16.02 0.88
N GLU A 47 -10.02 16.33 1.13
CA GLU A 47 -10.50 17.68 1.43
C GLU A 47 -10.02 18.15 2.81
N GLU A 48 -10.08 17.28 3.82
CA GLU A 48 -9.53 17.56 5.16
C GLU A 48 -8.01 17.72 5.12
N ALA A 49 -7.33 16.91 4.31
CA ALA A 49 -5.89 16.99 4.10
C ALA A 49 -5.46 18.27 3.37
N ALA A 50 -6.36 18.92 2.63
CA ALA A 50 -6.08 20.21 2.00
C ALA A 50 -6.06 21.38 3.00
N ALA A 51 -6.71 21.21 4.15
CA ALA A 51 -6.81 22.26 5.15
C ALA A 51 -5.42 22.65 5.69
N GLY A 52 -5.12 23.95 5.63
CA GLY A 52 -3.87 24.50 6.16
C GLY A 52 -2.73 24.63 5.15
N TYR A 53 -2.93 24.20 3.90
CA TYR A 53 -1.94 24.39 2.84
C TYR A 53 -2.33 25.53 1.89
N SER A 54 -1.37 26.41 1.63
CA SER A 54 -1.47 27.46 0.60
C SER A 54 -0.38 27.33 -0.48
N MET A 55 0.56 26.39 -0.30
CA MET A 55 1.72 26.20 -1.16
C MET A 55 2.03 24.70 -1.34
N TYR A 56 2.52 24.30 -2.51
CA TYR A 56 2.81 22.89 -2.81
C TYR A 56 4.06 22.33 -2.12
N GLY A 57 5.03 23.19 -1.81
CA GLY A 57 6.27 22.77 -1.14
C GLY A 57 6.00 22.09 0.21
N PRO A 58 5.29 22.77 1.13
CA PRO A 58 4.85 22.17 2.40
C PRO A 58 3.99 20.91 2.22
N LEU A 59 3.00 20.95 1.31
CA LEU A 59 2.17 19.78 1.01
C LEU A 59 3.05 18.57 0.63
N LYS A 60 3.98 18.74 -0.31
CA LYS A 60 4.89 17.65 -0.74
C LYS A 60 5.80 17.16 0.38
N ALA A 61 6.27 18.06 1.25
CA ALA A 61 7.11 17.68 2.38
C ALA A 61 6.32 16.82 3.38
N ASP A 62 5.14 17.28 3.77
CA ASP A 62 4.30 16.57 4.75
C ASP A 62 3.75 15.26 4.18
N THR A 63 3.38 15.22 2.89
CA THR A 63 3.02 13.96 2.21
C THR A 63 4.19 12.98 2.22
N ALA A 64 5.43 13.45 2.02
CA ALA A 64 6.60 12.58 2.05
C ALA A 64 6.82 11.98 3.44
N ASP A 65 6.79 12.82 4.47
CA ASP A 65 7.01 12.39 5.84
C ASP A 65 5.89 11.43 6.30
N ALA A 66 4.63 11.74 5.98
CA ALA A 66 3.49 10.87 6.29
C ALA A 66 3.61 9.48 5.63
N VAL A 67 4.03 9.41 4.36
CA VAL A 67 4.23 8.13 3.67
C VAL A 67 5.40 7.35 4.27
N VAL A 68 6.50 8.02 4.63
CA VAL A 68 7.64 7.37 5.30
C VAL A 68 7.21 6.76 6.62
N GLU A 69 6.48 7.51 7.46
CA GLU A 69 6.01 7.00 8.75
C GLU A 69 5.00 5.86 8.59
N LEU A 70 4.08 5.96 7.62
CA LEU A 70 3.14 4.89 7.32
C LEU A 70 3.86 3.58 6.93
N LEU A 71 4.90 3.67 6.10
CA LEU A 71 5.61 2.52 5.58
C LEU A 71 6.64 1.94 6.57
N ARG A 72 7.14 2.74 7.51
CA ARG A 72 8.16 2.34 8.50
C ARG A 72 7.85 0.99 9.18
N PRO A 73 6.68 0.77 9.83
CA PRO A 73 6.41 -0.50 10.49
C PRO A 73 6.32 -1.69 9.52
N ILE A 74 5.85 -1.45 8.29
CA ILE A 74 5.77 -2.50 7.25
C ILE A 74 7.18 -2.89 6.80
N GLN A 75 8.05 -1.90 6.57
CA GLN A 75 9.45 -2.13 6.18
C GLN A 75 10.24 -2.85 7.27
N THR A 76 10.05 -2.46 8.54
CA THR A 76 10.65 -3.17 9.68
C THR A 76 10.19 -4.63 9.70
N ARG A 77 8.88 -4.88 9.63
CA ARG A 77 8.37 -6.25 9.68
C ARG A 77 8.80 -7.09 8.48
N PHE A 78 8.88 -6.48 7.31
CA PHE A 78 9.41 -7.12 6.11
C PHE A 78 10.88 -7.54 6.32
N ALA A 79 11.73 -6.64 6.79
CA ALA A 79 13.15 -6.93 7.02
C ALA A 79 13.36 -8.02 8.08
N GLU A 80 12.54 -8.03 9.15
CA GLU A 80 12.56 -9.12 10.15
C GLU A 80 12.26 -10.49 9.52
N LEU A 81 11.24 -10.58 8.67
CA LEU A 81 10.84 -11.82 8.01
C LEU A 81 11.83 -12.26 6.92
N GLU A 82 12.40 -11.29 6.20
CA GLU A 82 13.45 -11.54 5.21
C GLU A 82 14.72 -12.10 5.86
N ALA A 83 15.07 -11.61 7.06
CA ALA A 83 16.19 -12.10 7.84
C ALA A 83 15.94 -13.47 8.49
N ASP A 84 14.69 -13.94 8.55
CA ASP A 84 14.32 -15.28 9.05
C ASP A 84 13.54 -16.11 8.01
N PRO A 85 14.25 -16.72 7.04
CA PRO A 85 13.63 -17.60 6.04
C PRO A 85 12.92 -18.83 6.63
N ALA A 86 13.33 -19.28 7.83
CA ALA A 86 12.74 -20.45 8.48
C ALA A 86 11.34 -20.11 9.03
N GLU A 87 11.19 -18.97 9.69
CA GLU A 87 9.89 -18.48 10.13
C GLU A 87 8.96 -18.20 8.95
N THR A 88 9.47 -17.56 7.89
CA THR A 88 8.70 -17.34 6.65
C THR A 88 8.22 -18.67 6.05
N SER A 89 9.10 -19.68 5.98
CA SER A 89 8.73 -21.02 5.50
C SER A 89 7.68 -21.70 6.39
N ARG A 90 7.80 -21.57 7.72
CA ARG A 90 6.84 -22.11 8.68
C ARG A 90 5.45 -21.49 8.48
N LEU A 91 5.36 -20.17 8.35
CA LEU A 91 4.10 -19.46 8.08
C LEU A 91 3.47 -19.89 6.75
N LEU A 92 4.28 -20.06 5.70
CA LEU A 92 3.82 -20.57 4.41
C LEU A 92 3.27 -22.00 4.51
N GLN A 93 3.90 -22.89 5.29
CA GLN A 93 3.38 -24.25 5.50
C GLN A 93 2.04 -24.27 6.22
N ILE A 94 1.85 -23.38 7.21
CA ILE A 94 0.55 -23.21 7.89
C ILE A 94 -0.52 -22.76 6.88
N GLY A 95 -0.21 -21.76 6.06
CA GLY A 95 -1.10 -21.28 5.00
C GLY A 95 -1.44 -22.39 3.99
N ALA A 96 -0.43 -23.14 3.55
CA ALA A 96 -0.60 -24.28 2.64
C ALA A 96 -1.48 -25.38 3.24
N GLY A 97 -1.33 -25.69 4.53
CA GLY A 97 -2.20 -26.63 5.23
C GLY A 97 -3.66 -26.21 5.22
N LYS A 98 -3.94 -24.94 5.56
CA LYS A 98 -5.30 -24.38 5.51
C LYS A 98 -5.88 -24.41 4.09
N ALA A 99 -5.10 -23.98 3.10
CA ALA A 99 -5.51 -23.98 1.70
C ALA A 99 -5.79 -25.40 1.17
N ARG A 100 -4.94 -26.37 1.49
CA ARG A 100 -5.14 -27.78 1.11
C ARG A 100 -6.42 -28.36 1.71
N ALA A 101 -6.71 -28.09 2.98
CA ALA A 101 -7.93 -28.57 3.63
C ALA A 101 -9.20 -28.10 2.88
N ILE A 102 -9.22 -26.83 2.45
CA ILE A 102 -10.33 -26.26 1.69
C ILE A 102 -10.36 -26.84 0.27
N ALA A 103 -9.22 -26.85 -0.43
CA ALA A 103 -9.12 -27.28 -1.82
C ALA A 103 -9.41 -28.77 -2.00
N ALA A 104 -9.07 -29.61 -1.01
CA ALA A 104 -9.28 -31.06 -1.06
C ALA A 104 -10.76 -31.42 -1.27
N VAL A 105 -11.70 -30.68 -0.66
CA VAL A 105 -13.14 -30.91 -0.82
C VAL A 105 -13.58 -30.70 -2.27
N THR A 106 -13.14 -29.61 -2.88
CA THR A 106 -13.46 -29.30 -4.29
C THR A 106 -12.79 -30.28 -5.23
N LEU A 107 -11.52 -30.62 -4.97
CA LEU A 107 -10.77 -31.57 -5.78
C LEU A 107 -11.40 -32.97 -5.74
N GLU A 108 -11.85 -33.41 -4.57
CA GLU A 108 -12.51 -34.72 -4.42
C GLU A 108 -13.82 -34.77 -5.22
N ARG A 109 -14.68 -33.75 -5.08
CA ARG A 109 -15.91 -33.64 -5.89
C ARG A 109 -15.63 -33.68 -7.38
N ALA A 110 -14.58 -32.96 -7.82
CA ALA A 110 -14.18 -32.95 -9.22
C ALA A 110 -13.73 -34.36 -9.66
N ARG A 111 -12.87 -35.02 -8.89
CA ARG A 111 -12.38 -36.39 -9.14
C ARG A 111 -13.52 -37.39 -9.25
N THR A 112 -14.45 -37.38 -8.30
CA THR A 112 -15.64 -38.25 -8.32
C THR A 112 -16.45 -38.05 -9.59
N ASN A 113 -16.73 -36.79 -9.96
CA ASN A 113 -17.59 -36.48 -11.11
C ASN A 113 -16.97 -36.82 -12.47
N ILE A 114 -15.64 -36.84 -12.57
CA ILE A 114 -14.91 -37.21 -13.80
C ILE A 114 -14.41 -38.67 -13.79
N GLY A 115 -14.81 -39.46 -12.78
CA GLY A 115 -14.49 -40.88 -12.69
C GLY A 115 -13.05 -41.21 -12.30
N LEU A 116 -12.31 -40.26 -11.71
CA LEU A 116 -10.99 -40.55 -11.15
C LEU A 116 -11.15 -41.24 -9.79
N LEU A 117 -10.41 -42.34 -9.60
CA LEU A 117 -10.33 -43.03 -8.31
C LEU A 117 -9.59 -42.14 -7.29
N ALA A 118 -10.06 -42.16 -6.05
CA ALA A 118 -9.32 -41.57 -4.95
C ALA A 118 -7.97 -42.30 -4.79
N PRO A 119 -6.86 -41.58 -4.59
CA PRO A 119 -5.54 -42.17 -4.36
C PRO A 119 -5.46 -42.95 -3.04
#